data_AF-A0A953Q1B4-F1
#
_entry.id   AF-A0A953Q1B4-F1
#
_cell.length_a   1.000
_cell.length_b   1.000
_cell.length_c   1.000
_cell.angle_alpha   90.00
_cell.angle_beta   90.00
_cell.angle_gamma   90.00
#
_symmetry.space_group_name_H-M   'P 1'
#
loop_
_entity.id
_entity.type
_entity.pdbx_description
1 polymer ?
#
loop_
_entity_poly.entity_id
_entity_poly.type
_entity_poly.pdbx_seq_one_letter_code
_entity_poly.pdbx_strand_id
1 'polypeptide(L)'
;MKVGLARAKINPTQELRIVAEWIAGQPVWATVEIPRESVAPGPRGYRVHVVDYNTSTKKFNPPVTLPVNSADIGDPALHAQNVYAIVMRTLSRFELALGRNVGWSFGGGHQIYVAPHAFSGANAFYSRRDRGLFFGYFKAEDGRDVYTCLSHDVVAHETSHALLDGLREGYLYASLPDQAAFHEALGDIVALLSMFSLPEVLKKALHSLSGSTTGRDNGHLLPGQ
;
A
#
# COMPACT_ATOMS: atom_id res chain seq x y z
N MET A 1 -32.94 -31.01 -8.84
CA MET A 1 -32.78 -29.84 -7.95
C MET A 1 -31.41 -29.23 -8.24
N LYS A 2 -31.33 -28.16 -9.05
CA LYS A 2 -30.05 -27.50 -9.37
C LYS A 2 -29.71 -26.56 -8.20
N VAL A 3 -28.69 -26.92 -7.43
CA VAL A 3 -28.12 -26.02 -6.42
C VAL A 3 -27.32 -24.96 -7.16
N GLY A 4 -27.88 -23.76 -7.29
CA GLY A 4 -27.16 -22.61 -7.81
C GLY A 4 -26.12 -22.16 -6.78
N LEU A 5 -24.84 -22.24 -7.12
CA LEU A 5 -23.80 -21.51 -6.39
C LEU A 5 -24.20 -20.03 -6.41
N ALA A 6 -24.53 -19.48 -5.25
CA ALA A 6 -24.67 -18.05 -5.09
C ALA A 6 -23.30 -17.42 -5.41
N ARG A 7 -23.18 -16.77 -6.58
CA ARG A 7 -22.06 -15.87 -6.84
C ARG A 7 -22.09 -14.81 -5.74
N ALA A 8 -20.99 -14.67 -5.00
CA ALA A 8 -20.81 -13.56 -4.08
C ALA A 8 -21.18 -12.27 -4.83
N LYS A 9 -22.13 -11.50 -4.28
CA LYS A 9 -22.50 -10.20 -4.83
C LYS A 9 -21.24 -9.34 -4.81
N ILE A 10 -20.70 -9.05 -6.00
CA ILE A 10 -19.63 -8.08 -6.17
C ILE A 10 -20.21 -6.74 -5.73
N ASN A 11 -19.76 -6.22 -4.59
CA ASN A 11 -20.03 -4.82 -4.25
C ASN A 11 -19.54 -3.98 -5.43
N PRO A 12 -20.30 -2.99 -5.92
CA PRO A 12 -19.82 -2.16 -7.01
C PRO A 12 -18.41 -1.67 -6.64
N THR A 13 -17.45 -1.85 -7.53
CA THR A 13 -16.09 -1.35 -7.32
C THR A 13 -15.99 0.07 -7.85
N GLN A 14 -14.96 0.78 -7.41
CA GLN A 14 -14.48 1.99 -8.03
C GLN A 14 -12.99 1.86 -8.29
N GLU A 15 -12.53 2.55 -9.31
CA GLU A 15 -11.13 2.53 -9.75
C GLU A 15 -10.42 3.79 -9.25
N LEU A 16 -9.23 3.60 -8.68
CA LEU A 16 -8.34 4.70 -8.30
C LEU A 16 -6.96 4.45 -8.90
N ARG A 17 -6.32 5.52 -9.38
CA ARG A 17 -4.94 5.47 -9.87
C ARG A 17 -3.97 5.60 -8.69
N ILE A 18 -2.97 4.73 -8.67
CA ILE A 18 -1.94 4.69 -7.63
C ILE A 18 -0.54 4.69 -8.25
N VAL A 19 0.45 5.09 -7.46
CA VAL A 19 1.85 4.80 -7.73
C VAL A 19 2.11 3.38 -7.24
N ALA A 20 2.35 2.47 -8.18
CA ALA A 20 2.46 1.04 -7.90
C ALA A 20 3.90 0.62 -7.59
N GLU A 21 4.87 1.11 -8.36
CA GLU A 21 6.29 0.73 -8.23
C GLU A 21 7.20 1.82 -8.81
N TRP A 22 8.49 1.74 -8.53
CA TRP A 22 9.53 2.55 -9.14
C TRP A 22 10.50 1.67 -9.93
N ILE A 23 10.51 1.81 -11.27
CA ILE A 23 11.40 1.03 -12.13
C ILE A 23 12.31 1.98 -12.92
N ALA A 24 13.62 1.80 -12.77
CA ALA A 24 14.64 2.68 -13.37
C ALA A 24 14.44 4.17 -13.04
N GLY A 25 14.07 4.47 -11.80
CA GLY A 25 13.85 5.83 -11.31
C GLY A 25 12.56 6.50 -11.81
N GLN A 26 11.69 5.78 -12.52
CA GLN A 26 10.42 6.29 -13.02
C GLN A 26 9.24 5.62 -12.30
N PRO A 27 8.18 6.37 -11.95
CA PRO A 27 7.01 5.79 -11.34
C PRO A 27 6.23 4.95 -12.36
N VAL A 28 5.87 3.74 -11.93
CA VAL A 28 4.93 2.86 -12.62
C VAL A 28 3.56 3.08 -11.99
N TRP A 29 2.61 3.49 -12.82
CA TRP A 29 1.23 3.72 -12.39
C TRP A 29 0.40 2.45 -12.60
N ALA A 30 -0.53 2.21 -11.69
CA ALA A 30 -1.55 1.18 -11.86
C ALA A 30 -2.92 1.75 -11.50
N THR A 31 -3.97 1.13 -12.05
CA THR A 31 -5.34 1.37 -11.61
C THR A 31 -5.78 0.21 -10.74
N VAL A 32 -6.26 0.51 -9.53
CA VAL A 32 -6.73 -0.52 -8.61
C VAL A 32 -8.22 -0.39 -8.36
N GLU A 33 -8.89 -1.54 -8.28
CA GLU A 33 -10.28 -1.64 -7.85
C GLU A 33 -10.36 -1.69 -6.33
N ILE A 34 -11.17 -0.80 -5.75
CA ILE A 34 -11.55 -0.82 -4.34
C ILE A 34 -13.08 -0.89 -4.20
N PRO A 35 -13.62 -1.33 -3.04
CA PRO A 35 -15.05 -1.26 -2.79
C PRO A 35 -15.57 0.18 -2.99
N ARG A 36 -16.70 0.31 -3.69
CA ARG A 36 -17.38 1.61 -3.81
C ARG A 36 -18.09 1.94 -2.51
N GLU A 37 -17.85 3.15 -2.06
CA GLU A 37 -18.46 3.72 -0.86
C GLU A 37 -18.59 5.23 -1.01
N SER A 38 -19.40 5.86 -0.16
CA SER A 38 -19.43 7.32 -0.04
C SER A 38 -18.24 7.76 0.81
N VAL A 39 -17.25 8.39 0.18
CA VAL A 39 -16.03 8.88 0.82
C VAL A 39 -16.15 10.38 1.09
N ALA A 40 -16.00 10.79 2.36
CA ALA A 40 -15.92 12.21 2.73
C ALA A 40 -14.47 12.74 2.61
N PRO A 41 -14.24 14.07 2.58
CA PRO A 41 -12.90 14.64 2.52
C PRO A 41 -11.97 14.16 3.65
N GLY A 42 -10.68 14.02 3.34
CA GLY A 42 -9.67 13.37 4.19
C GLY A 42 -9.87 11.87 4.11
N PRO A 43 -9.67 11.25 2.92
CA PRO A 43 -10.52 10.18 2.40
C PRO A 43 -11.08 9.31 3.52
N ARG A 44 -12.32 9.59 3.87
CA ARG A 44 -13.00 9.04 5.05
C ARG A 44 -14.11 8.13 4.58
N GLY A 45 -13.81 6.85 4.58
CA GLY A 45 -14.71 5.75 4.27
C GLY A 45 -15.23 5.04 5.51
N TYR A 46 -15.92 3.91 5.35
CA TYR A 46 -16.45 3.13 6.48
C TYR A 46 -15.36 2.47 7.33
N ARG A 47 -14.15 2.25 6.77
CA ARG A 47 -13.04 1.54 7.44
C ARG A 47 -11.74 2.30 7.56
N VAL A 48 -11.54 3.32 6.74
CA VAL A 48 -10.28 4.06 6.64
C VAL A 48 -10.57 5.55 6.71
N HIS A 49 -9.74 6.29 7.43
CA HIS A 49 -9.79 7.73 7.52
C HIS A 49 -8.37 8.29 7.39
N VAL A 50 -8.11 9.00 6.29
CA VAL A 50 -6.81 9.65 6.11
C VAL A 50 -6.79 10.96 6.90
N VAL A 51 -5.96 11.00 7.95
CA VAL A 51 -5.74 12.16 8.81
C VAL A 51 -4.26 12.48 8.78
N ASP A 52 -3.89 13.46 7.96
CA ASP A 52 -2.50 13.72 7.64
C ASP A 52 -1.89 14.77 8.59
N TYR A 53 -1.62 14.34 9.81
CA TYR A 53 -0.88 15.11 10.81
C TYR A 53 0.60 14.74 10.80
N ASN A 54 1.46 15.74 10.63
CA ASN A 54 2.90 15.58 10.66
C ASN A 54 3.44 15.99 12.04
N THR A 55 3.98 15.03 12.79
CA THR A 55 4.53 15.24 14.14
C THR A 55 5.84 16.03 14.15
N SER A 56 6.65 15.92 13.09
CA SER A 56 7.93 16.63 12.97
C SER A 56 7.73 18.11 12.68
N THR A 57 6.72 18.47 11.88
CA THR A 57 6.42 19.87 11.55
C THR A 57 5.27 20.46 12.37
N LYS A 58 4.51 19.62 13.09
CA LYS A 58 3.30 19.96 13.85
C LYS A 58 2.22 20.61 12.99
N LYS A 59 2.03 20.12 11.77
CA LYS A 59 1.06 20.65 10.79
C LYS A 59 0.10 19.56 10.34
N PHE A 60 -1.12 19.99 10.02
CA PHE A 60 -2.10 19.18 9.30
C PHE A 60 -2.08 19.57 7.83
N ASN A 61 -2.04 18.57 6.95
CA ASN A 61 -2.42 18.77 5.56
C ASN A 61 -3.95 18.80 5.44
N PRO A 62 -4.50 19.58 4.49
CA PRO A 62 -5.95 19.70 4.34
C PRO A 62 -6.59 18.36 3.93
N PRO A 63 -7.84 18.10 4.34
CA PRO A 63 -8.55 16.89 3.95
C PRO A 63 -8.76 16.83 2.44
N VAL A 64 -8.42 15.70 1.84
CA VAL A 64 -8.44 15.47 0.38
C VAL A 64 -9.75 14.83 -0.07
N THR A 65 -10.28 15.24 -1.23
CA THR A 65 -11.45 14.61 -1.86
C THR A 65 -11.01 13.67 -2.97
N LEU A 66 -11.57 12.46 -3.04
CA LEU A 66 -11.31 11.50 -4.12
C LEU A 66 -12.32 11.66 -5.27
N PRO A 67 -11.95 11.32 -6.52
CA PRO A 67 -10.61 10.93 -6.96
C PRO A 67 -9.69 12.14 -7.16
N VAL A 68 -8.38 11.91 -7.00
CA VAL A 68 -7.30 12.86 -7.27
C VAL A 68 -6.69 12.55 -8.62
N ASN A 69 -6.67 13.55 -9.50
CA ASN A 69 -6.10 13.49 -10.84
C ASN A 69 -4.78 14.27 -10.89
N SER A 70 -3.75 13.77 -10.21
CA SER A 70 -2.42 14.37 -10.19
C SER A 70 -1.36 13.38 -10.65
N ALA A 71 -0.43 13.86 -11.48
CA ALA A 71 0.76 13.12 -11.89
C ALA A 71 2.02 13.58 -11.14
N ASP A 72 1.89 14.61 -10.29
CA ASP A 72 2.98 15.12 -9.47
C ASP A 72 3.20 14.20 -8.27
N ILE A 73 4.36 13.57 -8.21
CA ILE A 73 4.76 12.67 -7.12
C ILE A 73 5.07 13.45 -5.82
N GLY A 74 5.11 14.77 -5.86
CA GLY A 74 5.17 15.61 -4.66
C GLY A 74 3.80 16.02 -4.10
N ASP A 75 2.70 15.71 -4.78
CA ASP A 75 1.36 16.17 -4.41
C ASP A 75 0.80 15.39 -3.20
N PRO A 76 0.58 16.04 -2.03
CA PRO A 76 0.01 15.38 -0.87
C PRO A 76 -1.38 14.79 -1.12
N ALA A 77 -2.15 15.34 -2.06
CA ALA A 77 -3.45 14.79 -2.43
C ALA A 77 -3.30 13.42 -3.12
N LEU A 78 -2.29 13.27 -3.99
CA LEU A 78 -1.96 11.98 -4.59
C LEU A 78 -1.56 10.98 -3.49
N HIS A 79 -0.77 11.40 -2.50
CA HIS A 79 -0.32 10.53 -1.41
C HIS A 79 -1.50 10.02 -0.58
N ALA A 80 -2.46 10.89 -0.27
CA ALA A 80 -3.70 10.52 0.41
C ALA A 80 -4.53 9.50 -0.40
N GLN A 81 -4.66 9.68 -1.72
CA GLN A 81 -5.31 8.69 -2.58
C GLN A 81 -4.55 7.36 -2.59
N ASN A 82 -3.21 7.41 -2.68
CA ASN A 82 -2.36 6.25 -2.76
C ASN A 82 -2.57 5.33 -1.56
N VAL A 83 -2.39 5.86 -0.35
CA VAL A 83 -2.55 5.08 0.88
C VAL A 83 -3.98 4.59 1.05
N TYR A 84 -4.98 5.43 0.75
CA TYR A 84 -6.38 5.04 0.89
C TYR A 84 -6.72 3.86 -0.01
N ALA A 85 -6.33 3.95 -1.28
CA ALA A 85 -6.61 2.93 -2.28
C ALA A 85 -5.92 1.60 -1.92
N ILE A 86 -4.65 1.64 -1.50
CA ILE A 86 -3.89 0.43 -1.18
C ILE A 86 -4.43 -0.23 0.10
N VAL A 87 -4.73 0.55 1.15
CA VAL A 87 -5.31 0.02 2.40
C VAL A 87 -6.67 -0.64 2.12
N MET A 88 -7.57 0.03 1.39
CA MET A 88 -8.89 -0.51 1.04
C MET A 88 -8.80 -1.74 0.13
N ARG A 89 -7.84 -1.76 -0.79
CA ARG A 89 -7.57 -2.92 -1.64
C ARG A 89 -7.11 -4.11 -0.81
N THR A 90 -6.14 -3.92 0.08
CA THR A 90 -5.61 -4.99 0.94
C THR A 90 -6.70 -5.53 1.87
N LEU A 91 -7.45 -4.64 2.53
CA LEU A 91 -8.60 -5.03 3.36
C LEU A 91 -9.62 -5.85 2.56
N SER A 92 -10.02 -5.39 1.38
CA SER A 92 -11.04 -6.09 0.59
C SER A 92 -10.57 -7.48 0.12
N ARG A 93 -9.27 -7.67 -0.15
CA ARG A 93 -8.69 -8.98 -0.46
C ARG A 93 -8.73 -9.93 0.73
N PHE A 94 -8.45 -9.44 1.93
CA PHE A 94 -8.59 -10.23 3.16
C PHE A 94 -10.03 -10.62 3.42
N GLU A 95 -10.96 -9.67 3.34
CA GLU A 95 -12.39 -9.93 3.58
C GLU A 95 -12.97 -10.90 2.55
N LEU A 96 -12.55 -10.79 1.28
CA LEU A 96 -12.91 -11.73 0.23
C LEU A 96 -12.38 -13.15 0.52
N ALA A 97 -11.11 -13.28 0.91
CA ALA A 97 -10.49 -14.58 1.20
C ALA A 97 -11.10 -15.26 2.44
N LEU A 98 -11.46 -14.47 3.45
CA LEU A 98 -12.06 -14.97 4.70
C LEU A 98 -13.57 -15.17 4.61
N GLY A 99 -14.23 -14.58 3.61
CA GLY A 99 -15.69 -14.62 3.45
C GLY A 99 -16.45 -13.82 4.52
N ARG A 100 -15.79 -12.92 5.24
CA ARG A 100 -16.38 -12.09 6.30
C ARG A 100 -15.60 -10.78 6.49
N ASN A 101 -16.24 -9.81 7.13
CA ASN A 101 -15.56 -8.58 7.53
C ASN A 101 -14.48 -8.88 8.59
N VAL A 102 -13.37 -8.18 8.49
CA VAL A 102 -12.28 -8.21 9.48
C VAL A 102 -12.46 -7.04 10.43
N GLY A 103 -12.32 -7.24 11.75
CA GLY A 103 -12.32 -6.14 12.71
C GLY A 103 -10.95 -5.45 12.76
N TRP A 104 -10.89 -4.20 13.21
CA TRP A 104 -9.63 -3.66 13.71
C TRP A 104 -9.47 -4.04 15.19
N SER A 105 -8.24 -4.12 15.65
CA SER A 105 -7.90 -4.63 16.98
C SER A 105 -8.10 -3.62 18.13
N PHE A 106 -8.51 -2.39 17.82
CA PHE A 106 -8.74 -1.35 18.82
C PHE A 106 -10.24 -1.22 19.15
N GLY A 107 -10.57 -1.25 20.44
CA GLY A 107 -11.95 -1.13 20.91
C GLY A 107 -12.58 0.23 20.59
N GLY A 108 -13.87 0.23 20.27
CA GLY A 108 -14.71 1.43 20.16
C GLY A 108 -14.64 2.21 18.85
N GLY A 109 -13.99 1.70 17.80
CA GLY A 109 -13.93 2.34 16.48
C GLY A 109 -13.96 1.34 15.32
N HIS A 110 -14.50 1.76 14.18
CA HIS A 110 -14.55 0.96 12.94
C HIS A 110 -13.58 1.45 11.86
N GLN A 111 -12.91 2.58 12.11
CA GLN A 111 -11.98 3.22 11.18
C GLN A 111 -10.54 3.12 11.69
N ILE A 112 -9.60 2.73 10.82
CA ILE A 112 -8.16 2.92 11.03
C ILE A 112 -7.75 4.30 10.50
N TYR A 113 -6.89 5.00 11.24
CA TYR A 113 -6.32 6.26 10.80
C TYR A 113 -5.09 6.04 9.92
N VAL A 114 -4.90 6.90 8.93
CA VAL A 114 -3.73 6.81 8.04
C VAL A 114 -3.11 8.19 7.88
N ALA A 115 -1.83 8.31 8.20
CA ALA A 115 -1.06 9.55 8.11
C ALA A 115 0.08 9.39 7.08
N PRO A 116 -0.11 9.86 5.83
CA PRO A 116 0.91 9.76 4.77
C PRO A 116 2.23 10.48 5.08
N HIS A 117 2.20 11.54 5.89
CA HIS A 117 3.39 12.36 6.23
C HIS A 117 3.61 12.47 7.74
N ALA A 118 3.49 11.35 8.45
CA ALA A 118 3.44 11.31 9.91
C ALA A 118 4.69 11.89 10.60
N PHE A 119 5.88 11.68 10.04
CA PHE A 119 7.15 12.11 10.63
C PHE A 119 8.28 12.17 9.59
N SER A 120 9.35 12.90 9.90
CA SER A 120 10.59 12.88 9.13
C SER A 120 11.45 11.68 9.56
N GLY A 121 11.65 10.74 8.65
CA GLY A 121 12.40 9.51 8.86
C GLY A 121 12.12 8.47 7.78
N ALA A 122 13.10 7.59 7.53
CA ALA A 122 12.99 6.49 6.56
C ALA A 122 12.30 5.27 7.20
N ASN A 123 11.05 5.43 7.62
CA ASN A 123 10.29 4.36 8.26
C ASN A 123 8.79 4.45 7.95
N ALA A 124 8.07 3.37 8.21
CA ALA A 124 6.62 3.31 8.31
C ALA A 124 6.27 2.32 9.43
N PHE A 125 5.09 2.47 10.05
CA PHE A 125 4.64 1.49 11.04
C PHE A 125 3.14 1.54 11.28
N TYR A 126 2.57 0.39 11.65
CA TYR A 126 1.29 0.26 12.33
C TYR A 126 1.43 0.49 13.84
N SER A 127 0.54 1.28 14.43
CA SER A 127 0.40 1.41 15.89
C SER A 127 -1.03 1.09 16.32
N ARG A 128 -1.20 0.01 17.10
CA ARG A 128 -2.47 -0.33 17.75
C ARG A 128 -2.91 0.76 18.73
N ARG A 129 -1.98 1.30 19.52
CA ARG A 129 -2.26 2.32 20.55
C ARG A 129 -2.84 3.58 19.92
N ASP A 130 -2.23 4.01 18.82
CA ASP A 130 -2.58 5.25 18.11
C ASP A 130 -3.60 5.00 16.98
N ARG A 131 -4.04 3.74 16.83
CA ARG A 131 -5.10 3.27 15.93
C ARG A 131 -4.86 3.60 14.46
N GLY A 132 -3.61 3.51 14.01
CA GLY A 132 -3.29 3.98 12.67
C GLY A 132 -2.00 3.46 12.04
N LEU A 133 -1.86 3.79 10.76
CA LEU A 133 -0.68 3.59 9.93
C LEU A 133 0.02 4.93 9.75
N PHE A 134 1.33 4.95 10.00
CA PHE A 134 2.14 6.17 10.02
C PHE A 134 3.28 6.02 9.04
N PHE A 135 3.33 6.90 8.03
CA PHE A 135 4.33 6.87 6.98
C PHE A 135 5.28 8.06 7.12
N GLY A 136 6.58 7.76 7.10
CA GLY A 136 7.64 8.75 7.14
C GLY A 136 8.03 9.30 5.77
N TYR A 137 8.79 10.39 5.81
CA TYR A 137 9.45 10.95 4.63
C TYR A 137 10.88 11.35 4.95
N PHE A 138 11.75 11.28 3.96
CA PHE A 138 13.17 11.57 4.11
C PHE A 138 13.78 12.05 2.80
N LYS A 139 15.01 12.57 2.88
CA LYS A 139 15.79 12.96 1.72
C LYS A 139 16.68 11.79 1.29
N ALA A 140 16.60 11.41 0.01
CA ALA A 140 17.59 10.52 -0.59
C ALA A 140 18.96 11.21 -0.66
N GLU A 141 20.02 10.45 -0.94
CA GLU A 141 21.39 10.97 -1.08
C GLU A 141 21.51 12.08 -2.14
N ASP A 142 20.68 12.01 -3.18
CA ASP A 142 20.60 13.00 -4.27
C ASP A 142 19.68 14.20 -3.96
N GLY A 143 19.16 14.30 -2.73
CA GLY A 143 18.34 15.43 -2.27
C GLY A 143 16.86 15.36 -2.64
N ARG A 144 16.41 14.31 -3.35
CA ARG A 144 14.99 14.08 -3.64
C ARG A 144 14.23 13.72 -2.38
N ASP A 145 12.98 14.20 -2.29
CA ASP A 145 12.05 13.75 -1.25
C ASP A 145 11.56 12.33 -1.57
N VAL A 146 11.65 11.46 -0.57
CA VAL A 146 11.15 10.09 -0.60
C VAL A 146 10.05 9.98 0.44
N TYR A 147 8.91 9.42 0.03
CA TYR A 147 7.74 9.24 0.87
C TYR A 147 7.41 7.76 0.96
N THR A 148 7.42 7.16 2.15
CA THR A 148 7.13 5.73 2.29
C THR A 148 5.66 5.41 1.96
N CYS A 149 4.77 6.40 2.03
CA CYS A 149 3.37 6.30 1.60
C CYS A 149 3.17 6.08 0.09
N LEU A 150 4.22 6.31 -0.72
CA LEU A 150 4.21 6.03 -2.16
C LEU A 150 4.69 4.61 -2.50
N SER A 151 5.17 3.86 -1.51
CA SER A 151 5.63 2.48 -1.69
C SER A 151 4.44 1.54 -1.47
N HIS A 152 4.00 0.87 -2.54
CA HIS A 152 2.81 0.01 -2.48
C HIS A 152 3.01 -1.16 -1.51
N ASP A 153 4.19 -1.78 -1.56
CA ASP A 153 4.63 -2.86 -0.69
C ASP A 153 4.61 -2.45 0.79
N VAL A 154 5.19 -1.29 1.16
CA VAL A 154 5.21 -0.79 2.53
C VAL A 154 3.79 -0.53 3.03
N VAL A 155 2.93 0.12 2.23
CA VAL A 155 1.54 0.36 2.64
C VAL A 155 0.79 -0.96 2.83
N ALA A 156 0.99 -1.94 1.94
CA ALA A 156 0.38 -3.27 2.07
C ALA A 156 0.92 -4.06 3.27
N HIS A 157 2.23 -3.99 3.54
CA HIS A 157 2.89 -4.61 4.68
C HIS A 157 2.31 -4.08 6.00
N GLU A 158 2.29 -2.77 6.20
CA GLU A 158 1.76 -2.16 7.43
C GLU A 158 0.26 -2.40 7.61
N THR A 159 -0.50 -2.40 6.49
CA THR A 159 -1.92 -2.77 6.53
C THR A 159 -2.11 -4.22 6.97
N SER A 160 -1.19 -5.12 6.58
CA SER A 160 -1.23 -6.53 6.95
C SER A 160 -1.00 -6.73 8.44
N HIS A 161 -0.11 -5.95 9.07
CA HIS A 161 0.00 -5.93 10.52
C HIS A 161 -1.32 -5.56 11.19
N ALA A 162 -1.97 -4.48 10.74
CA ALA A 162 -3.25 -4.06 11.30
C ALA A 162 -4.37 -5.12 11.13
N LEU A 163 -4.40 -5.79 9.99
CA LEU A 163 -5.38 -6.85 9.70
C LEU A 163 -5.13 -8.11 10.53
N LEU A 164 -3.87 -8.57 10.59
CA LEU A 164 -3.50 -9.73 11.41
C LEU A 164 -3.84 -9.49 12.89
N ASP A 165 -3.53 -8.29 13.35
CA ASP A 165 -3.79 -7.87 14.73
C ASP A 165 -5.29 -7.82 15.07
N GLY A 166 -6.12 -7.48 14.09
CA GLY A 166 -7.58 -7.51 14.20
C GLY A 166 -8.20 -8.91 14.07
N LEU A 167 -7.51 -9.85 13.40
CA LEU A 167 -7.96 -11.24 13.30
C LEU A 167 -7.71 -12.04 14.59
N ARG A 168 -6.62 -11.73 15.29
CA ARG A 168 -6.29 -12.37 16.55
C ARG A 168 -5.62 -11.37 17.50
N GLU A 169 -6.42 -10.82 18.40
CA GLU A 169 -5.89 -10.02 19.50
C GLU A 169 -4.92 -10.86 20.33
N GLY A 170 -3.77 -10.28 20.71
CA GLY A 170 -2.72 -11.01 21.43
C GLY A 170 -1.49 -11.33 20.57
N TYR A 171 -1.62 -11.29 19.24
CA TYR A 171 -0.53 -11.69 18.35
C TYR A 171 0.64 -10.69 18.30
N LEU A 172 0.40 -9.41 18.63
CA LEU A 172 1.45 -8.41 18.84
C LEU A 172 2.19 -8.51 20.18
N TYR A 173 1.72 -9.30 21.15
CA TYR A 173 2.52 -9.53 22.35
C TYR A 173 3.65 -10.46 21.95
N ALA A 174 4.86 -9.91 21.87
CA ALA A 174 6.10 -10.63 21.65
C ALA A 174 6.36 -11.56 22.85
N SER A 175 5.61 -12.65 22.94
CA SER A 175 5.83 -13.69 23.93
C SER A 175 7.00 -14.59 23.51
N LEU A 176 7.25 -14.71 22.19
CA LEU A 176 8.33 -15.47 21.58
C LEU A 176 8.87 -14.78 20.30
N PRO A 177 10.18 -14.87 19.99
CA PRO A 177 10.76 -14.36 18.75
C PRO A 177 10.10 -14.88 17.47
N ASP A 178 9.66 -16.13 17.47
CA ASP A 178 9.01 -16.78 16.31
C ASP A 178 7.68 -16.10 15.94
N GLN A 179 6.98 -15.55 16.93
CA GLN A 179 5.74 -14.82 16.71
C GLN A 179 6.00 -13.50 15.99
N ALA A 180 7.03 -12.76 16.40
CA ALA A 180 7.45 -11.55 15.68
C ALA A 180 7.92 -11.89 14.26
N ALA A 181 8.73 -12.94 14.09
CA ALA A 181 9.19 -13.38 12.77
C ALA A 181 8.02 -13.77 11.84
N PHE A 182 7.00 -14.44 12.37
CA PHE A 182 5.78 -14.75 11.61
C PHE A 182 5.02 -13.49 11.19
N HIS A 183 4.91 -12.49 12.07
CA HIS A 183 4.24 -11.23 11.75
C HIS A 183 4.88 -10.50 10.58
N GLU A 184 6.21 -10.35 10.62
CA GLU A 184 6.99 -9.73 9.55
C GLU A 184 6.87 -10.54 8.25
N ALA A 185 7.08 -11.86 8.32
CA ALA A 185 7.02 -12.73 7.16
C ALA A 185 5.63 -12.71 6.48
N LEU A 186 4.53 -12.63 7.24
CA LEU A 186 3.21 -12.48 6.66
C LEU A 186 3.05 -11.12 5.96
N GLY A 187 3.51 -10.04 6.59
CA GLY A 187 3.52 -8.71 5.99
C GLY A 187 4.23 -8.69 4.64
N ASP A 188 5.42 -9.27 4.57
CA ASP A 188 6.22 -9.38 3.35
C ASP A 188 5.56 -10.22 2.27
N ILE A 189 4.99 -11.38 2.64
CA ILE A 189 4.26 -12.22 1.69
C ILE A 189 3.07 -11.47 1.09
N VAL A 190 2.29 -10.76 1.92
CA VAL A 190 1.16 -9.97 1.42
C VAL A 190 1.64 -8.83 0.53
N ALA A 191 2.71 -8.13 0.90
CA ALA A 191 3.29 -7.05 0.12
C ALA A 191 3.73 -7.55 -1.28
N LEU A 192 4.53 -8.62 -1.33
CA LEU A 192 5.00 -9.23 -2.58
C LEU A 192 3.86 -9.73 -3.46
N LEU A 193 2.91 -10.48 -2.88
CA LEU A 193 1.76 -10.99 -3.64
C LEU A 193 0.84 -9.86 -4.10
N SER A 194 0.70 -8.80 -3.30
CA SER A 194 -0.05 -7.62 -3.72
C SER A 194 0.63 -6.94 -4.91
N MET A 195 1.95 -6.84 -4.93
CA MET A 195 2.70 -6.29 -6.06
C MET A 195 2.55 -7.12 -7.32
N PHE A 196 2.72 -8.45 -7.23
CA PHE A 196 2.54 -9.35 -8.38
C PHE A 196 1.11 -9.41 -8.92
N SER A 197 0.13 -8.98 -8.13
CA SER A 197 -1.25 -8.84 -8.58
C SER A 197 -1.51 -7.60 -9.45
N LEU A 198 -0.51 -6.76 -9.71
CA LEU A 198 -0.59 -5.57 -10.57
C LEU A 198 0.02 -5.85 -11.96
N PRO A 199 -0.79 -6.02 -13.01
CA PRO A 199 -0.31 -6.35 -14.35
C PRO A 199 0.66 -5.32 -14.93
N GLU A 200 0.48 -4.03 -14.62
CA GLU A 200 1.31 -2.92 -15.09
C GLU A 200 2.74 -3.05 -14.59
N VAL A 201 2.92 -3.40 -13.31
CA VAL A 201 4.22 -3.63 -12.70
C VAL A 201 4.89 -4.85 -13.32
N LEU A 202 4.17 -5.98 -13.43
CA LEU A 202 4.71 -7.21 -14.00
C LEU A 202 5.16 -7.01 -15.45
N LYS A 203 4.33 -6.38 -16.29
CA LYS A 203 4.69 -6.07 -17.67
C LYS A 203 5.95 -5.21 -17.75
N LYS A 204 6.02 -4.14 -16.95
CA LYS A 204 7.17 -3.23 -16.95
C LYS A 204 8.45 -3.95 -16.48
N ALA A 205 8.38 -4.74 -15.42
CA ALA A 205 9.49 -5.52 -14.89
C ALA A 205 10.01 -6.54 -15.92
N LEU A 206 9.11 -7.29 -16.57
CA LEU A 206 9.49 -8.25 -17.61
C LEU A 206 10.16 -7.57 -18.82
N HIS A 207 9.63 -6.42 -19.26
CA HIS A 207 10.26 -5.65 -20.33
C HIS A 207 11.66 -5.14 -19.97
N SER A 208 11.85 -4.66 -18.74
CA SER A 208 13.17 -4.25 -18.24
C SER A 208 14.17 -5.42 -18.20
N LEU A 209 13.73 -6.62 -17.83
CA LEU A 209 14.57 -7.81 -17.85
C LEU A 209 14.95 -8.24 -19.27
N SER A 210 13.99 -8.27 -20.21
CA SER A 210 14.26 -8.63 -21.61
C SER A 210 15.18 -7.63 -22.32
N GLY A 211 15.09 -6.33 -21.98
CA GLY A 211 15.98 -5.30 -22.52
C GLY A 211 17.42 -5.39 -22.00
N SER A 212 17.65 -6.03 -20.85
CA SER A 212 19.00 -6.24 -20.29
C SER A 212 19.76 -7.40 -20.97
N THR A 213 19.05 -8.38 -21.54
CA THR A 213 19.66 -9.56 -22.18
C THR A 213 20.22 -9.33 -23.58
N THR A 214 19.89 -8.21 -24.24
CA THR A 214 20.41 -7.86 -25.58
C THR A 214 21.70 -7.03 -25.55
N GLY A 215 22.24 -6.73 -24.36
CA GLY A 215 23.47 -5.96 -24.17
C GLY A 215 24.73 -6.78 -23.86
N ARG A 216 24.70 -8.11 -24.03
CA ARG A 216 25.95 -8.91 -24.02
C ARG A 216 26.64 -8.77 -25.37
N ASP A 217 27.59 -7.86 -25.37
CA ASP A 217 28.65 -7.64 -26.34
C ASP A 217 29.11 -8.96 -26.99
N ASN A 218 28.66 -9.20 -28.23
CA ASN A 218 29.26 -10.22 -29.08
C ASN A 218 30.63 -9.70 -29.46
N GLY A 219 31.65 -10.29 -28.84
CA GLY A 219 33.05 -9.92 -28.95
C GLY A 219 33.44 -9.45 -30.35
N HIS A 220 33.94 -8.22 -30.39
CA HIS A 220 34.65 -7.64 -31.50
C HIS A 220 35.89 -8.52 -31.78
N LEU A 221 35.73 -9.49 -32.69
CA LEU A 221 36.84 -10.13 -33.39
C LEU A 221 37.52 -9.03 -34.21
N LEU A 222 38.68 -8.58 -33.73
CA LEU A 222 39.60 -7.74 -34.49
C LEU A 222 40.00 -8.45 -35.80
N PRO A 223 39.94 -7.79 -36.96
CA PRO A 223 40.54 -8.32 -38.18
C PRO A 223 42.03 -7.94 -38.24
N GLY A 224 42.89 -8.97 -38.22
CA GLY A 224 44.19 -9.04 -38.91
C GLY A 224 45.35 -8.18 -38.41
N GLN A 225 46.42 -8.84 -37.94
CA GLN A 225 47.69 -9.01 -38.66
C GLN A 225 48.52 -10.12 -38.02
#